data_AF-A0A5E5QNQ3-F1
#
_entry.id   AF-A0A5E5QNQ3-F1
#
_cell.length_a   1.000
_cell.length_b   1.000
_cell.length_c   1.000
_cell.angle_alpha   90.00
_cell.angle_beta   90.00
_cell.angle_gamma   90.00
#
_symmetry.space_group_name_H-M   'P 1'
#
loop_
_entity.id
_entity.type
_entity.pdbx_description
1 polymer ?
#
loop_
_entity_poly.entity_id
_entity_poly.type
_entity_poly.pdbx_seq_one_letter_code
_entity_poly.pdbx_strand_id
1 'polypeptide(L)'
;MLSVYSGLKKNNLAKNKKMNIIEKTDEEILAVANPFWNDLVKYSNNKNYGAFTRNFSEEMLRGANEIEMGKQFARSKLTKGLEKDPEYLGMIRRGEHVTVLYKQTNKNMTGNEYLGRLVLGYDEDNEIKIFGATIF
;
A
#
# COMPACT_ATOMS: atom_id res chain seq x y z
N MET A 1 22.62 35.22 -24.83
CA MET A 1 22.81 33.74 -24.86
C MET A 1 22.67 33.06 -23.48
N LEU A 2 22.94 33.75 -22.36
CA LEU A 2 22.89 33.17 -21.00
C LEU A 2 21.46 32.98 -20.40
N SER A 3 20.47 33.75 -20.84
CA SER A 3 19.10 33.72 -20.27
C SER A 3 18.28 32.47 -20.63
N VAL A 4 18.55 31.85 -21.79
CA VAL A 4 17.82 30.65 -22.25
C VAL A 4 18.29 29.39 -21.51
N TYR A 5 19.59 29.28 -21.20
CA TYR A 5 20.16 28.16 -20.45
C TYR A 5 19.70 28.12 -18.98
N SER A 6 19.47 29.26 -18.34
CA SER A 6 18.95 29.30 -16.96
C SER A 6 17.48 28.88 -16.88
N GLY A 7 16.68 29.17 -17.91
CA GLY A 7 15.28 28.74 -18.01
C GLY A 7 15.12 27.24 -18.22
N LEU A 8 15.95 26.65 -19.09
CA LEU A 8 15.98 25.20 -19.34
C LEU A 8 16.39 24.38 -18.10
N LYS A 9 17.37 24.86 -17.31
CA LYS A 9 17.75 24.20 -16.05
C LYS A 9 16.65 24.26 -14.98
N LYS A 10 15.97 25.41 -14.81
CA LYS A 10 14.85 25.52 -13.86
C LYS A 10 13.66 24.63 -14.24
N ASN A 11 13.34 24.54 -15.53
CA ASN A 11 12.25 23.69 -16.02
C ASN A 11 12.56 22.18 -15.88
N ASN A 12 13.82 21.78 -15.98
CA ASN A 12 14.24 20.40 -15.71
C ASN A 12 14.39 20.07 -14.22
N LEU A 13 14.74 21.04 -13.36
CA LEU A 13 14.71 20.85 -11.90
C LEU A 13 13.27 20.69 -11.38
N ALA A 14 12.30 21.42 -11.93
CA ALA A 14 10.90 21.32 -11.55
C ALA A 14 10.24 20.00 -12.02
N LYS A 15 10.71 19.43 -13.13
CA LYS A 15 10.25 18.11 -13.64
C LYS A 15 10.73 16.91 -12.81
N ASN A 16 11.60 17.12 -11.81
CA ASN A 16 12.25 16.03 -11.07
C ASN A 16 12.10 16.15 -9.55
N LYS A 17 11.08 16.86 -9.04
CA LYS A 17 10.73 16.75 -7.62
C LYS A 17 10.05 15.40 -7.40
N LYS A 18 10.84 14.40 -7.04
CA LYS A 18 10.33 13.11 -6.54
C LYS A 18 9.35 13.39 -5.41
N MET A 19 8.08 13.02 -5.59
CA MET A 19 7.07 13.23 -4.56
C MET A 19 7.38 12.33 -3.36
N ASN A 20 7.17 12.84 -2.15
CA ASN A 20 7.33 12.04 -0.94
C ASN A 20 6.00 12.00 -0.19
N ILE A 21 5.50 10.80 0.05
CA ILE A 21 4.21 10.58 0.71
C ILE A 21 4.19 11.11 2.15
N ILE A 22 5.35 11.28 2.80
CA ILE A 22 5.42 11.87 4.15
C ILE A 22 4.97 13.33 4.18
N GLU A 23 4.98 14.04 3.02
CA GLU A 23 4.53 15.43 2.90
C GLU A 23 3.00 15.54 2.93
N LYS A 24 2.25 14.43 2.84
CA LYS A 24 0.79 14.40 2.89
C LYS A 24 0.24 14.46 4.31
N THR A 25 -0.94 15.06 4.46
CA THR A 25 -1.69 15.02 5.73
C THR A 25 -2.18 13.60 6.03
N ASP A 26 -2.51 13.35 7.30
CA ASP A 26 -3.07 12.05 7.72
C ASP A 26 -4.36 11.72 6.96
N GLU A 27 -5.22 12.71 6.72
CA GLU A 27 -6.47 12.56 5.99
C GLU A 27 -6.24 12.18 4.53
N GLU A 28 -5.28 12.82 3.85
CA GLU A 28 -4.93 12.48 2.48
C GLU A 28 -4.35 11.05 2.37
N ILE A 29 -3.55 10.64 3.34
CA ILE A 29 -2.99 9.28 3.40
C ILE A 29 -4.11 8.27 3.61
N LEU A 30 -5.01 8.52 4.57
CA LEU A 30 -6.14 7.64 4.88
C LEU A 30 -7.13 7.50 3.72
N ALA A 31 -7.34 8.58 2.95
CA ALA A 31 -8.18 8.56 1.76
C ALA A 31 -7.70 7.56 0.69
N VAL A 32 -6.40 7.24 0.68
CA VAL A 32 -5.81 6.23 -0.21
C VAL A 32 -5.66 4.88 0.49
N ALA A 33 -5.21 4.89 1.75
CA ALA A 33 -4.93 3.68 2.53
C ALA A 33 -6.18 2.84 2.76
N ASN A 34 -7.32 3.47 3.09
CA ASN A 34 -8.55 2.76 3.42
C ASN A 34 -9.11 1.98 2.21
N PRO A 35 -9.26 2.60 1.01
CA PRO A 35 -9.64 1.85 -0.19
C PRO A 35 -8.66 0.73 -0.54
N PHE A 36 -7.35 0.98 -0.43
CA PHE A 36 -6.33 -0.03 -0.74
C PHE A 36 -6.45 -1.23 0.19
N TRP A 37 -6.54 -1.01 1.51
CA TRP A 37 -6.70 -2.09 2.47
C TRP A 37 -8.01 -2.87 2.25
N ASN A 38 -9.12 -2.16 2.02
CA ASN A 38 -10.41 -2.79 1.74
C ASN A 38 -10.40 -3.65 0.47
N ASP A 39 -9.66 -3.22 -0.57
CA ASP A 39 -9.44 -4.03 -1.77
C ASP A 39 -8.62 -5.28 -1.46
N LEU A 40 -7.54 -5.17 -0.67
CA LEU A 40 -6.77 -6.34 -0.24
C LEU A 40 -7.66 -7.34 0.50
N VAL A 41 -8.48 -6.89 1.45
CA VAL A 41 -9.46 -7.72 2.16
C VAL A 41 -10.45 -8.37 1.19
N LYS A 42 -11.03 -7.60 0.27
CA LYS A 42 -12.02 -8.08 -0.72
C LYS A 42 -11.41 -9.15 -1.63
N TYR A 43 -10.25 -8.89 -2.21
CA TYR A 43 -9.62 -9.81 -3.16
C TYR A 43 -8.99 -11.01 -2.47
N SER A 44 -8.55 -10.87 -1.22
CA SER A 44 -8.14 -11.98 -0.36
C SER A 44 -9.29 -12.95 -0.11
N ASN A 45 -10.43 -12.44 0.37
CA ASN A 45 -11.63 -13.23 0.60
C ASN A 45 -12.13 -13.95 -0.67
N ASN A 46 -12.00 -13.29 -1.84
CA ASN A 46 -12.44 -13.81 -3.13
C ASN A 46 -11.38 -14.63 -3.87
N LYS A 47 -10.17 -14.81 -3.31
CA LYS A 47 -9.02 -15.48 -3.95
C LYS A 47 -8.67 -14.91 -5.33
N ASN A 48 -8.89 -13.62 -5.56
CA ASN A 48 -8.59 -12.95 -6.84
C ASN A 48 -7.20 -12.33 -6.79
N TYR A 49 -6.19 -13.11 -7.17
CA TYR A 49 -4.79 -12.68 -7.08
C TYR A 49 -4.45 -11.49 -7.99
N GLY A 50 -4.88 -11.53 -9.26
CA GLY A 50 -4.57 -10.45 -10.21
C GLY A 50 -5.12 -9.09 -9.76
N ALA A 51 -6.31 -9.08 -9.13
CA ALA A 51 -6.84 -7.87 -8.55
C ALA A 51 -6.22 -7.51 -7.20
N PHE A 52 -5.73 -8.50 -6.44
CA PHE A 52 -5.06 -8.30 -5.16
C PHE A 52 -3.74 -7.52 -5.30
N THR A 53 -2.96 -7.80 -6.34
CA THR A 53 -1.64 -7.19 -6.54
C THR A 53 -1.64 -5.92 -7.38
N ARG A 54 -2.81 -5.47 -7.88
CA ARG A 54 -2.93 -4.35 -8.84
C ARG A 54 -2.33 -3.01 -8.36
N ASN A 55 -2.29 -2.80 -7.04
CA ASN A 55 -1.78 -1.56 -6.42
C ASN A 55 -0.39 -1.73 -5.83
N PHE A 56 0.27 -2.89 -6.05
CA PHE A 56 1.61 -3.15 -5.52
C PHE A 56 2.65 -2.38 -6.33
N SER A 57 3.72 -1.94 -5.65
CA SER A 57 4.89 -1.40 -6.34
C SER A 57 5.59 -2.51 -7.13
N GLU A 58 6.34 -2.14 -8.16
CA GLU A 58 7.14 -3.12 -8.91
C GLU A 58 8.13 -3.87 -8.02
N GLU A 59 8.68 -3.20 -7.01
CA GLU A 59 9.56 -3.82 -6.01
C GLU A 59 8.82 -4.92 -5.25
N MET A 60 7.61 -4.64 -4.78
CA MET A 60 6.78 -5.61 -4.09
C MET A 60 6.37 -6.77 -5.00
N LEU A 61 6.06 -6.49 -6.27
CA LEU A 61 5.75 -7.53 -7.28
C LEU A 61 6.96 -8.42 -7.56
N ARG A 62 8.16 -7.84 -7.71
CA ARG A 62 9.41 -8.60 -7.90
C ARG A 62 9.73 -9.53 -6.72
N GLY A 63 9.42 -9.09 -5.50
CA GLY A 63 9.57 -9.91 -4.29
C GLY A 63 8.44 -10.93 -4.08
N ALA A 64 7.31 -10.79 -4.78
CA ALA A 64 6.15 -11.66 -4.63
C ALA A 64 6.12 -12.73 -5.73
N ASN A 65 6.48 -13.97 -5.39
CA ASN A 65 6.23 -15.10 -6.29
C ASN A 65 4.72 -15.40 -6.34
N GLU A 66 4.09 -15.11 -7.49
CA GLU A 66 2.66 -15.24 -7.69
C GLU A 66 2.12 -16.64 -7.34
N ILE A 67 2.87 -17.69 -7.69
CA ILE A 67 2.49 -19.09 -7.45
C ILE A 67 2.53 -19.41 -5.95
N GLU A 68 3.52 -18.90 -5.23
CA GLU A 68 3.66 -19.12 -3.79
C GLU A 68 2.64 -18.32 -3.00
N MET A 69 2.36 -17.08 -3.40
CA MET A 69 1.28 -16.29 -2.84
C MET A 69 -0.06 -16.98 -3.04
N GLY A 70 -0.40 -17.41 -4.26
CA GLY A 70 -1.63 -18.18 -4.51
C GLY A 70 -1.77 -19.41 -3.62
N LYS A 71 -0.67 -20.15 -3.38
CA LYS A 71 -0.64 -21.29 -2.45
C LYS A 71 -0.87 -20.86 -1.00
N GLN A 72 -0.27 -19.76 -0.54
CA GLN A 72 -0.47 -19.22 0.82
C GLN A 72 -1.92 -18.75 1.04
N PHE A 73 -2.51 -18.07 0.06
CA PHE A 73 -3.92 -17.65 0.09
C PHE A 73 -4.88 -18.84 0.14
N ALA A 74 -4.64 -19.87 -0.66
CA ALA A 74 -5.48 -21.06 -0.68
C ALA A 74 -5.46 -21.84 0.65
N ARG A 75 -4.27 -21.90 1.28
CA ARG A 75 -4.00 -22.69 2.49
C ARG A 75 -4.36 -21.95 3.79
N SER A 76 -4.34 -20.62 3.79
CA SER A 76 -4.60 -19.86 5.02
C SER A 76 -6.09 -19.80 5.37
N LYS A 77 -6.39 -20.04 6.66
CA LYS A 77 -7.72 -19.77 7.24
C LYS A 77 -7.89 -18.28 7.53
N LEU A 78 -6.80 -17.57 7.82
CA LEU A 78 -6.78 -16.14 8.15
C LEU A 78 -7.19 -15.26 6.97
N THR A 79 -6.86 -15.68 5.74
CA THR A 79 -7.22 -14.97 4.50
C THR A 79 -8.69 -15.12 4.10
N LYS A 80 -9.49 -15.81 4.92
CA LYS A 80 -10.92 -16.03 4.68
C LYS A 80 -11.73 -15.48 5.85
N GLY A 81 -12.67 -14.59 5.55
CA GLY A 81 -13.54 -13.99 6.57
C GLY A 81 -12.98 -12.73 7.20
N LEU A 82 -12.01 -12.08 6.55
CA LEU A 82 -11.57 -10.75 6.95
C LEU A 82 -12.73 -9.77 6.75
N GLU A 83 -13.02 -8.97 7.77
CA GLU A 83 -14.04 -7.93 7.71
C GLU A 83 -13.52 -6.70 6.95
N LYS A 84 -14.43 -6.02 6.25
CA LYS A 84 -14.12 -4.74 5.61
C LYS A 84 -14.12 -3.64 6.67
N ASP A 85 -13.56 -2.49 6.31
CA ASP A 85 -13.56 -1.27 7.11
C ASP A 85 -12.89 -1.50 8.47
N PRO A 86 -11.59 -1.87 8.46
CA PRO A 86 -10.87 -2.10 9.70
C PRO A 86 -10.77 -0.81 10.53
N GLU A 87 -10.55 -0.96 11.83
CA GLU A 87 -10.34 0.18 12.71
C GLU A 87 -8.91 0.73 12.52
N TYR A 88 -8.80 2.04 12.27
CA TYR A 88 -7.51 2.72 12.16
C TYR A 88 -6.85 2.89 13.53
N LEU A 89 -5.58 2.51 13.65
CA LEU A 89 -4.83 2.57 14.91
C LEU A 89 -3.80 3.70 14.96
N GLY A 90 -3.29 4.13 13.79
CA GLY A 90 -2.22 5.12 13.72
C GLY A 90 -1.36 4.97 12.47
N MET A 91 -0.44 5.91 12.26
CA MET A 91 0.54 5.83 11.17
C MET A 91 1.94 6.26 11.60
N ILE A 92 2.94 5.72 10.90
CA ILE A 92 4.36 5.97 11.13
C ILE A 92 4.99 6.44 9.82
N ARG A 93 5.63 7.61 9.83
CA ARG A 93 6.35 8.18 8.68
C ARG A 93 7.84 7.85 8.80
N ARG A 94 8.45 7.28 7.75
CA ARG A 94 9.87 6.93 7.75
C ARG A 94 10.46 6.96 6.34
N GLY A 95 11.42 7.86 6.11
CA GLY A 95 12.09 8.00 4.81
C GLY A 95 11.10 8.46 3.74
N GLU A 96 10.91 7.65 2.70
CA GLU A 96 9.96 7.93 1.60
C GLU A 96 8.63 7.16 1.74
N HIS A 97 8.33 6.63 2.92
CA HIS A 97 7.18 5.76 3.15
C HIS A 97 6.34 6.17 4.37
N VAL A 98 5.05 5.87 4.30
CA VAL A 98 4.15 5.87 5.45
C VAL A 98 3.62 4.46 5.70
N THR A 99 3.68 4.03 6.95
CA THR A 99 3.04 2.79 7.43
C THR A 99 1.74 3.14 8.14
N VAL A 100 0.61 2.66 7.63
CA VAL A 100 -0.71 2.76 8.25
C VAL A 100 -1.01 1.46 9.00
N LEU A 101 -1.46 1.58 10.24
CA LEU A 101 -1.77 0.47 11.12
C LEU A 101 -3.29 0.34 11.31
N TYR A 102 -3.76 -0.90 11.25
CA TYR A 102 -5.17 -1.25 11.35
C TYR A 102 -5.37 -2.35 12.37
N LYS A 103 -6.49 -2.32 13.10
CA LYS A 103 -7.03 -3.50 13.77
C LYS A 103 -7.95 -4.20 12.79
N GLN A 104 -7.51 -5.35 12.31
CA GLN A 104 -8.22 -6.16 11.33
C GLN A 104 -8.95 -7.31 12.04
N THR A 105 -10.24 -7.45 11.77
CA THR A 105 -11.06 -8.52 12.36
C THR A 105 -11.24 -9.69 11.38
N ASN A 106 -11.21 -10.92 11.88
CA ASN A 106 -11.66 -12.12 11.16
C ASN A 106 -12.90 -12.75 11.81
N LYS A 107 -14.06 -12.69 11.16
CA LYS A 107 -15.32 -13.15 11.75
C LYS A 107 -15.42 -14.66 12.00
N ASN A 108 -14.52 -15.45 11.42
CA ASN A 108 -14.55 -16.92 11.50
C ASN A 108 -13.60 -17.48 12.57
N MET A 109 -12.93 -16.63 13.34
CA MET A 109 -11.89 -17.03 14.30
C MET A 109 -12.21 -16.51 15.71
N THR A 110 -11.71 -17.19 16.75
CA THR A 110 -11.74 -16.73 18.15
C THR A 110 -10.44 -15.99 18.45
N GLY A 111 -10.49 -14.86 19.17
CA GLY A 111 -9.31 -13.98 19.32
C GLY A 111 -8.95 -13.33 17.97
N ASN A 112 -9.95 -12.73 17.33
CA ASN A 112 -9.98 -12.42 15.91
C ASN A 112 -9.48 -11.03 15.52
N GLU A 113 -8.89 -10.30 16.46
CA GLU A 113 -8.28 -9.01 16.19
C GLU A 113 -6.81 -9.22 15.86
N TYR A 114 -6.40 -8.75 14.69
CA TYR A 114 -5.05 -8.87 14.15
C TYR A 114 -4.49 -7.49 13.83
N LEU A 115 -3.17 -7.35 13.90
CA LEU A 115 -2.51 -6.12 13.49
C LEU A 115 -2.30 -6.12 11.98
N GLY A 116 -3.02 -5.25 11.29
CA GLY A 116 -2.82 -4.93 9.88
C GLY A 116 -1.74 -3.86 9.71
N ARG A 117 -0.80 -4.09 8.78
CA ARG A 117 0.25 -3.14 8.39
C ARG A 117 0.20 -2.88 6.90
N LEU A 118 -0.02 -1.62 6.50
CA LEU A 118 0.03 -1.18 5.10
C LEU A 118 1.16 -0.16 4.92
N VAL A 119 2.10 -0.42 4.03
CA VAL A 119 3.21 0.49 3.71
C VAL A 119 2.94 1.12 2.35
N LEU A 120 2.87 2.45 2.31
CA LEU A 120 2.61 3.25 1.12
C LEU A 120 3.82 4.11 0.77
N GLY A 121 4.02 4.35 -0.52
CA GLY A 121 5.06 5.20 -1.08
C GLY A 121 4.71 5.62 -2.51
N TYR A 122 5.45 6.56 -3.08
CA TYR A 122 5.38 6.87 -4.51
C TYR A 122 6.29 5.94 -5.30
N ASP A 123 5.82 5.46 -6.45
CA ASP A 123 6.66 4.78 -7.44
C ASP A 123 7.37 5.77 -8.38
N GLU A 124 8.04 5.24 -9.41
CA GLU A 124 8.81 6.03 -10.38
C GLU A 124 7.92 6.94 -11.24
N ASP A 125 6.64 6.62 -11.38
CA ASP A 125 5.63 7.39 -12.12
C ASP A 125 4.87 8.39 -11.23
N ASN A 126 5.26 8.53 -9.97
CA ASN A 126 4.58 9.33 -8.93
C ASN A 126 3.14 8.86 -8.65
N GLU A 127 2.85 7.58 -8.80
CA GLU A 127 1.63 6.96 -8.30
C GLU A 127 1.85 6.43 -6.87
N ILE A 128 0.84 6.55 -6.01
CA ILE A 128 0.90 5.94 -4.67
C ILE A 128 0.67 4.44 -4.81
N LYS A 129 1.66 3.65 -4.40
CA LYS A 129 1.64 2.18 -4.44
C LYS A 129 1.85 1.57 -3.06
N ILE A 130 1.54 0.29 -2.97
CA ILE A 130 1.78 -0.54 -1.79
C ILE A 130 3.18 -1.14 -1.88
N PHE A 131 4.02 -0.80 -0.90
CA PHE A 131 5.38 -1.34 -0.74
C PHE A 131 5.43 -2.46 0.31
N GLY A 132 4.31 -2.72 0.99
CA GLY A 132 4.19 -3.84 1.92
C GLY A 132 2.77 -3.95 2.49
N ALA A 133 2.28 -5.17 2.63
CA ALA A 133 1.02 -5.47 3.30
C ALA A 133 1.18 -6.73 4.15
N THR A 134 0.77 -6.70 5.41
CA THR A 134 0.90 -7.85 6.33
C THR A 134 -0.22 -7.83 7.37
N ILE A 135 -0.68 -9.02 7.77
CA ILE A 135 -1.52 -9.24 8.95
C ILE A 135 -0.72 -10.17 9.87
N PHE A 136 -0.53 -9.78 11.13
CA PHE A 136 0.16 -10.56 12.17
C PHE A 136 -0.84 -11.30 13.05
#